data_AF-A0A379FJZ4-F1
#
_entry.id   AF-A0A379FJZ4-F1
#
_cell.length_a   1.000
_cell.length_b   1.000
_cell.length_c   1.000
_cell.angle_alpha   90.00
_cell.angle_beta   90.00
_cell.angle_gamma   90.00
#
_symmetry.space_group_name_H-M   'P 1'
#
loop_
_entity.id
_entity.type
_entity.pdbx_description
1 polymer ?
#
loop_
_entity_poly.entity_id
_entity_poly.type
_entity_poly.pdbx_seq_one_letter_code
_entity_poly.pdbx_strand_id
1 'polypeptide(L)'
;MPWIQLRLNATSENAEAIGDELVESGAVSVTFQDSHDTPIFEPLPGETRLWGDTDVIGLYDAETDMSIIVAMLENTAVLGKGFVHKIEQLEDKDWEREWMDNFHPMRFGERLWICPSWREVPDPNAVNVMLDPGLAFGTGTHPTTSLCLQWLDGLDLAGKTVIDFGCGSGI
;
A
#
# COMPACT_ATOMS: atom_id res chain seq x y z
N MET A 1 13.89 6.51 6.76
CA MET A 1 13.94 7.95 7.11
C MET A 1 12.62 8.28 7.75
N PRO A 2 12.57 8.91 8.93
CA PRO A 2 11.30 9.28 9.55
C PRO A 2 10.58 10.31 8.67
N TRP A 3 9.26 10.19 8.57
CA TRP A 3 8.41 11.11 7.82
C TRP A 3 7.40 11.77 8.75
N ILE A 4 6.88 12.93 8.35
CA ILE A 4 5.76 13.58 9.02
C ILE A 4 4.67 13.86 8.00
N GLN A 5 3.42 13.61 8.38
CA GLN A 5 2.27 13.85 7.51
C GLN A 5 1.39 14.97 8.07
N LEU A 6 0.91 15.83 7.16
CA LEU A 6 -0.12 16.82 7.43
C LEU A 6 -1.41 16.34 6.78
N ARG A 7 -2.39 15.96 7.60
CA ARG A 7 -3.72 15.54 7.17
C ARG A 7 -4.67 16.73 7.24
N LEU A 8 -5.27 17.03 6.09
CA LEU A 8 -6.30 18.04 5.90
C LEU A 8 -7.57 17.33 5.45
N ASN A 9 -8.70 17.90 5.80
CA ASN A 9 -9.97 17.39 5.36
C ASN A 9 -10.56 18.32 4.31
N ALA A 10 -11.12 17.70 3.28
CA ALA A 10 -11.53 18.35 2.05
C ALA A 10 -12.91 17.83 1.61
N THR A 11 -13.57 18.63 0.79
CA THR A 11 -14.70 18.20 -0.02
C THR A 11 -14.18 17.79 -1.40
N SER A 12 -15.03 17.09 -2.16
CA SER A 12 -14.72 16.76 -3.57
C SER A 12 -14.42 17.99 -4.44
N GLU A 13 -14.91 19.17 -4.06
CA GLU A 13 -14.70 20.42 -4.80
C GLU A 13 -13.34 21.09 -4.53
N ASN A 14 -12.79 20.94 -3.32
CA ASN A 14 -11.55 21.63 -2.92
C ASN A 14 -10.34 20.71 -2.71
N ALA A 15 -10.53 19.39 -2.77
CA ALA A 15 -9.47 18.41 -2.54
C ALA A 15 -8.26 18.65 -3.45
N GLU A 16 -8.46 18.80 -4.76
CA GLU A 16 -7.36 19.03 -5.71
C GLU A 16 -6.58 20.30 -5.40
N ALA A 17 -7.29 21.41 -5.15
CA ALA A 17 -6.67 22.69 -4.81
C ALA A 17 -5.86 22.62 -3.52
N ILE A 18 -6.36 21.93 -2.49
CA ILE A 18 -5.63 21.68 -1.25
C ILE A 18 -4.37 20.84 -1.54
N GLY A 19 -4.47 19.85 -2.42
CA GLY A 19 -3.34 19.03 -2.84
C GLY A 19 -2.24 19.86 -3.51
N ASP A 20 -2.61 20.78 -4.39
CA ASP A 20 -1.66 21.68 -5.05
C ASP A 20 -0.93 22.56 -4.03
N GLU A 21 -1.64 23.14 -3.06
CA GLU A 21 -1.04 23.95 -1.99
C GLU A 21 -0.07 23.12 -1.10
N LEU A 22 -0.38 21.85 -0.86
CA LEU A 22 0.52 20.93 -0.14
C LEU A 22 1.80 20.69 -0.94
N VAL A 23 1.71 20.46 -2.25
CA VAL A 23 2.89 20.32 -3.13
C VAL A 23 3.71 21.60 -3.14
N GLU A 24 3.07 22.77 -3.31
CA GLU A 24 3.75 24.06 -3.33
C GLU A 24 4.43 24.40 -2.00
N SER A 25 3.87 23.95 -0.88
CA SER A 25 4.48 24.08 0.45
C SER A 25 5.63 23.09 0.71
N GLY A 26 5.92 22.17 -0.21
CA GLY A 26 7.07 21.27 -0.12
C GLY A 26 6.74 19.82 0.25
N ALA A 27 5.48 19.39 0.13
CA ALA A 27 5.15 17.98 0.25
C ALA A 27 5.83 17.16 -0.86
N VAL A 28 6.46 16.04 -0.49
CA VAL A 28 7.09 15.11 -1.43
C VAL A 28 6.03 14.27 -2.16
N SER A 29 4.90 14.05 -1.50
CA SER A 29 3.73 13.39 -2.10
C SER A 29 2.45 13.88 -1.45
N VAL A 30 1.36 13.83 -2.21
CA VAL A 30 0.00 14.07 -1.72
C VAL A 30 -0.83 12.82 -1.94
N THR A 31 -1.52 12.37 -0.89
CA THR A 31 -2.44 11.22 -0.92
C THR A 31 -3.87 11.69 -0.70
N PHE A 32 -4.79 11.18 -1.53
CA PHE A 32 -6.23 11.37 -1.37
C PHE A 32 -6.84 10.09 -0.83
N GLN A 33 -7.51 10.16 0.30
CA GLN A 33 -8.14 9.03 0.97
C GLN A 33 -9.62 9.32 1.22
N ASP A 34 -10.50 8.39 0.84
CA ASP A 34 -11.93 8.49 1.15
C ASP A 34 -12.14 8.37 2.68
N SER A 35 -12.89 9.31 3.25
CA SER A 35 -13.19 9.35 4.68
C SER A 35 -14.41 8.50 5.07
N HIS A 36 -15.20 7.99 4.11
CA HIS A 36 -16.46 7.26 4.37
C HIS A 36 -16.26 5.89 5.04
N ASP A 37 -15.22 5.15 4.67
CA ASP A 37 -14.97 3.78 5.17
C ASP A 37 -14.20 3.75 6.51
N THR A 38 -13.85 4.91 7.05
CA THR A 38 -13.19 5.01 8.37
C THR A 38 -14.25 5.30 9.44
N PRO A 39 -14.41 4.47 10.49
CA PRO A 39 -15.36 4.77 11.55
C PRO A 39 -15.01 6.13 12.19
N ILE A 40 -15.90 7.10 12.03
CA ILE A 40 -15.78 8.43 12.63
C ILE A 40 -15.99 8.28 14.13
N PHE A 41 -14.92 8.08 14.90
CA PHE A 41 -14.97 8.09 16.35
C PHE A 41 -15.34 9.49 16.87
N GLU A 42 -16.07 9.55 17.98
CA GLU A 42 -16.27 10.82 18.69
C GLU A 42 -14.90 11.37 19.10
N PRO A 43 -14.58 12.64 18.77
CA PRO A 43 -13.32 13.24 19.18
C PRO A 43 -13.21 13.28 20.69
N LEU A 44 -12.00 13.10 21.22
CA LEU A 44 -11.74 13.29 22.65
C LEU A 44 -11.98 14.76 23.04
N PRO A 45 -12.28 15.07 24.31
CA PRO A 45 -12.47 16.45 24.75
C PRO A 45 -11.25 17.32 24.42
N GLY A 46 -11.40 18.25 23.47
CA GLY A 46 -10.33 19.13 22.96
C GLY A 46 -9.90 18.86 21.52
N GLU A 47 -10.35 17.76 20.91
CA GLU A 47 -10.10 17.46 19.49
C GLU A 47 -11.22 18.01 18.60
N THR A 48 -10.85 18.68 17.52
CA THR A 48 -11.79 19.22 16.53
C THR A 48 -12.13 18.12 15.52
N ARG A 49 -13.43 17.91 15.25
CA ARG A 49 -13.90 16.90 14.30
C ARG A 49 -13.66 17.36 12.85
N LEU A 50 -13.12 16.48 12.02
CA LEU A 50 -13.00 16.64 10.56
C LEU A 50 -14.26 16.01 9.92
N TRP A 51 -14.98 16.74 9.05
CA TRP A 51 -16.34 16.37 8.59
C TRP A 51 -16.49 16.12 7.08
N GLY A 52 -15.45 16.34 6.31
CA GLY A 52 -15.45 16.26 4.85
C GLY A 52 -15.17 14.87 4.31
N ASP A 53 -15.49 14.71 3.04
CA ASP A 53 -15.59 13.42 2.32
C ASP A 53 -14.23 12.85 1.92
N THR A 54 -13.18 13.67 1.91
CA THR A 54 -11.84 13.27 1.47
C THR A 54 -10.81 13.80 2.45
N ASP A 55 -9.88 12.94 2.88
CA ASP A 55 -8.65 13.37 3.53
C ASP A 55 -7.56 13.58 2.48
N VAL A 56 -6.95 14.77 2.51
CA VAL A 56 -5.80 15.13 1.68
C VAL A 56 -4.57 15.18 2.58
N ILE A 57 -3.60 14.33 2.30
CA ILE A 57 -2.47 14.07 3.18
C ILE A 57 -1.19 14.45 2.46
N GLY A 58 -0.49 15.47 2.95
CA GLY A 58 0.84 15.85 2.48
C GLY A 58 1.93 15.15 3.29
N LEU A 59 2.91 14.55 2.61
CA LEU A 59 4.06 13.89 3.23
C LEU A 59 5.30 14.81 3.17
N TYR A 60 5.92 15.04 4.32
CA TYR A 60 7.10 15.89 4.47
C TYR A 60 8.23 15.14 5.17
N ASP A 61 9.47 15.55 4.90
CA ASP A 61 10.62 15.08 5.66
C ASP A 61 10.46 15.41 7.15
N ALA A 62 10.82 14.51 8.05
CA ALA A 62 10.65 14.72 9.49
C ALA A 62 11.44 15.91 10.07
N GLU A 63 12.48 16.40 9.39
CA GLU A 63 13.21 17.60 9.78
C GLU A 63 12.47 18.90 9.38
N THR A 64 11.38 18.79 8.61
CA THR A 64 10.58 19.92 8.17
C THR A 64 9.88 20.59 9.34
N ASP A 65 10.07 21.90 9.48
CA ASP A 65 9.35 22.69 10.48
C ASP A 65 7.89 22.91 10.04
N MET A 66 7.00 22.05 10.54
CA MET A 66 5.58 22.10 10.22
C MET A 66 4.89 23.40 10.65
N SER A 67 5.46 24.16 11.59
CA SER A 67 4.89 25.46 11.98
C SER A 67 5.00 26.48 10.84
N ILE A 68 6.08 26.42 10.06
CA ILE A 68 6.29 27.25 8.87
C ILE A 68 5.30 26.83 7.78
N ILE A 69 5.14 25.52 7.56
CA ILE A 69 4.21 24.97 6.56
C ILE A 69 2.78 25.39 6.88
N VAL A 70 2.33 25.21 8.12
CA VAL A 70 0.99 25.64 8.55
C VAL A 70 0.82 27.15 8.36
N ALA A 71 1.81 27.97 8.74
CA ALA A 71 1.73 29.41 8.54
C ALA A 71 1.67 29.83 7.06
N MET A 72 2.36 29.11 6.16
CA MET A 72 2.25 29.33 4.71
C MET A 72 0.85 28.99 4.22
N LEU A 73 0.34 27.82 4.60
CA LEU A 73 -0.98 27.33 4.21
C LEU A 73 -2.12 28.21 4.74
N GLU A 74 -1.96 28.82 5.92
CA GLU A 74 -2.95 29.77 6.46
C GLU A 74 -3.11 31.05 5.62
N ASN A 75 -2.10 31.39 4.82
CA ASN A 75 -2.13 32.57 3.96
C ASN A 75 -2.66 32.26 2.54
N THR A 76 -3.02 31.01 2.26
CA THR A 76 -3.60 30.63 0.96
C THR A 76 -5.08 30.98 0.92
N ALA A 77 -5.58 31.25 -0.28
CA ALA A 77 -7.00 31.51 -0.48
C ALA A 77 -7.86 30.25 -0.29
N VAL A 78 -7.24 29.07 -0.39
CA VAL A 78 -7.92 27.76 -0.35
C VAL A 78 -8.23 27.34 1.09
N LEU A 79 -7.25 27.43 1.99
CA LEU A 79 -7.40 26.98 3.39
C LEU A 79 -7.80 28.11 4.35
N GLY A 80 -7.16 29.27 4.20
CA GLY A 80 -7.34 30.41 5.10
C GLY A 80 -6.86 30.15 6.54
N LYS A 81 -7.02 31.15 7.41
CA LYS A 81 -6.52 31.09 8.79
C LYS A 81 -7.28 30.10 9.66
N GLY A 82 -6.56 29.33 10.47
CA GLY A 82 -7.16 28.41 11.44
C GLY A 82 -7.85 27.20 10.81
N PHE A 83 -7.42 26.77 9.61
CA PHE A 83 -7.91 25.52 9.02
C PHE A 83 -7.64 24.32 9.94
N VAL A 84 -8.58 23.39 9.98
CA VAL A 84 -8.47 22.22 10.84
C VAL A 84 -7.51 21.22 10.19
N HIS A 85 -6.53 20.76 10.95
CA HIS A 85 -5.51 19.84 10.47
C HIS A 85 -5.00 18.93 11.58
N LYS A 86 -4.38 17.83 11.17
CA LYS A 86 -3.69 16.91 12.06
C LYS A 86 -2.27 16.70 11.55
N ILE A 87 -1.29 16.83 12.44
CA ILE A 87 0.10 16.51 12.15
C ILE A 87 0.44 15.21 12.88
N GLU A 88 0.98 14.25 12.15
CA GLU A 88 1.36 12.94 12.70
C GLU A 88 2.75 12.55 12.22
N GLN A 89 3.60 12.10 13.14
CA GLN A 89 4.84 11.45 12.76
C GLN A 89 4.54 10.04 12.26
N LEU A 90 5.11 9.69 11.12
CA LEU A 90 5.09 8.34 10.58
C LEU A 90 6.33 7.59 11.07
N GLU A 91 6.08 6.47 11.74
CA GLU A 91 7.15 5.54 12.07
C GLU A 91 7.80 5.05 10.78
N ASP A 92 9.13 5.02 10.78
CA ASP A 92 9.93 4.43 9.70
C ASP A 92 9.73 2.92 9.75
N LYS A 93 8.73 2.43 9.00
CA LYS A 93 8.49 1.01 8.80
C LYS A 93 9.18 0.59 7.52
N ASP A 94 9.93 -0.51 7.61
CA ASP A 94 10.42 -1.21 6.43
C ASP A 94 9.22 -1.92 5.79
N TRP A 95 8.44 -1.16 5.04
CA TRP A 95 7.22 -1.64 4.37
C TRP A 95 7.55 -2.81 3.43
N GLU A 96 8.78 -2.89 2.91
CA GLU A 96 9.26 -4.04 2.14
C GLU A 96 9.31 -5.31 3.02
N ARG A 97 9.82 -5.22 4.25
CA ARG A 97 9.83 -6.37 5.17
C ARG A 97 8.44 -6.78 5.66
N GLU A 98 7.57 -5.81 5.94
CA GLU A 98 6.21 -6.09 6.43
C GLU A 98 5.42 -6.96 5.44
N TRP A 99 5.58 -6.72 4.13
CA TRP A 99 4.92 -7.57 3.15
C TRP A 99 5.63 -8.93 2.97
N MET A 100 6.96 -8.98 3.08
CA MET A 100 7.75 -10.22 3.03
C MET A 100 7.39 -11.20 4.16
N ASP A 101 7.08 -10.68 5.35
CA ASP A 101 6.66 -11.49 6.50
C ASP A 101 5.30 -12.15 6.28
N ASN A 102 4.46 -11.57 5.43
CA ASN A 102 3.14 -12.11 5.11
C ASN A 102 3.16 -13.12 3.96
N PHE A 103 4.24 -13.19 3.18
CA PHE A 103 4.37 -14.15 2.09
C PHE A 103 4.98 -15.48 2.56
N HIS A 104 4.17 -16.53 2.53
CA HIS A 104 4.52 -17.86 3.04
C HIS A 104 4.54 -18.88 1.90
N PRO A 105 5.27 -20.01 2.06
CA PRO A 105 5.15 -21.13 1.14
C PRO A 105 3.69 -21.56 0.97
N MET A 106 3.27 -21.73 -0.28
CA MET A 106 1.90 -22.11 -0.64
C MET A 106 1.92 -23.43 -1.41
N ARG A 107 1.06 -24.38 -1.01
CA ARG A 107 0.88 -25.65 -1.72
C ARG A 107 -0.26 -25.56 -2.72
N PHE A 108 -0.03 -26.03 -3.93
CA PHE A 108 -1.03 -26.16 -4.99
C PHE A 108 -1.12 -27.62 -5.40
N GLY A 109 -2.30 -28.23 -5.24
CA GLY A 109 -2.49 -29.65 -5.47
C GLY A 109 -1.85 -30.50 -4.37
N GLU A 110 -1.22 -31.60 -4.77
CA GLU A 110 -0.61 -32.58 -3.87
C GLU A 110 0.91 -32.38 -3.75
N ARG A 111 1.60 -32.11 -4.86
CA ARG A 111 3.07 -32.12 -4.89
C ARG A 111 3.72 -30.77 -5.21
N LEU A 112 2.99 -29.75 -5.64
CA LEU A 112 3.58 -28.46 -6.02
C LEU A 112 3.55 -27.46 -4.87
N TRP A 113 4.70 -26.86 -4.60
CA TRP A 113 4.87 -25.76 -3.67
C TRP A 113 5.52 -24.56 -4.36
N ILE A 114 5.01 -23.38 -4.04
CA ILE A 114 5.61 -22.09 -4.40
C ILE A 114 6.21 -21.51 -3.14
N CYS A 115 7.52 -21.27 -3.15
CA CYS A 115 8.29 -20.90 -1.97
C CYS A 115 9.07 -19.61 -2.23
N PRO A 116 8.93 -18.57 -1.38
CA PRO A 116 9.84 -17.43 -1.44
C PRO A 116 11.24 -17.82 -0.95
N SER A 117 12.27 -17.17 -1.49
CA SER A 117 13.69 -17.48 -1.23
C SER A 117 14.12 -17.31 0.22
N TRP A 118 13.38 -16.52 1.01
CA TRP A 118 13.66 -16.24 2.42
C TRP A 118 12.91 -17.14 3.42
N ARG A 119 12.16 -18.15 2.96
CA ARG A 119 11.45 -19.10 3.83
C ARG A 119 11.93 -20.53 3.62
N GLU A 120 11.81 -21.35 4.65
CA GLU A 120 12.10 -22.78 4.54
C GLU A 120 11.05 -23.48 3.68
N VAL A 121 11.52 -24.46 2.90
CA VAL A 121 10.68 -25.33 2.08
C VAL A 121 10.01 -26.39 2.97
N PRO A 122 8.66 -26.46 3.03
CA PRO A 122 7.97 -27.38 3.93
C PRO A 122 8.17 -28.87 3.61
N ASP A 123 8.23 -29.23 2.32
CA ASP A 123 8.51 -30.58 1.86
C ASP A 123 9.63 -30.59 0.80
N PRO A 124 10.87 -30.90 1.21
CA PRO A 124 12.01 -30.94 0.29
C PRO A 124 11.91 -31.99 -0.82
N ASN A 125 11.03 -33.00 -0.68
CA ASN A 125 10.84 -34.06 -1.67
C ASN A 125 9.72 -33.74 -2.68
N ALA A 126 8.99 -32.65 -2.46
CA ALA A 126 7.95 -32.17 -3.34
C ALA A 126 8.53 -31.39 -4.54
N VAL A 127 7.67 -31.00 -5.49
CA VAL A 127 8.04 -30.09 -6.57
C VAL A 127 8.03 -28.67 -5.99
N ASN A 128 9.21 -28.10 -5.80
CA ASN A 128 9.36 -26.77 -5.21
C ASN A 128 9.78 -25.77 -6.28
N VAL A 129 8.91 -24.78 -6.55
CA VAL A 129 9.21 -23.64 -7.41
C VAL A 129 9.56 -22.46 -6.51
N MET A 130 10.79 -21.96 -6.65
CA MET A 130 11.23 -20.77 -5.95
C MET A 130 10.73 -19.53 -6.68
N LEU A 131 9.90 -18.74 -6.03
CA LEU A 131 9.35 -17.51 -6.60
C LEU A 131 9.30 -16.40 -5.56
N ASP A 132 10.07 -15.36 -5.84
CA ASP A 132 10.03 -14.14 -5.06
C ASP A 132 8.97 -13.19 -5.65
N PRO A 133 7.96 -12.80 -4.87
CA PRO A 133 6.98 -11.80 -5.28
C PRO A 133 7.65 -10.52 -5.78
N GLY A 134 7.13 -10.02 -6.90
CA GLY A 134 7.62 -8.82 -7.55
C GLY A 134 6.49 -8.14 -8.31
N LEU A 135 6.84 -7.33 -9.32
CA LEU A 135 5.87 -6.53 -10.08
C LEU A 135 5.05 -7.36 -11.09
N ALA A 136 5.52 -8.56 -11.45
CA ALA A 136 4.82 -9.42 -12.40
C ALA A 136 3.67 -10.18 -11.73
N PHE A 137 2.50 -10.19 -12.37
CA PHE A 137 1.37 -10.99 -11.94
C PHE A 137 1.69 -12.49 -12.00
N GLY A 138 1.11 -13.27 -11.09
CA GLY A 138 1.28 -14.73 -11.05
C GLY A 138 2.14 -15.21 -9.88
N THR A 139 1.95 -14.69 -8.67
CA THR A 139 2.66 -15.18 -7.48
C THR A 139 1.98 -16.39 -6.81
N GLY A 140 0.81 -16.81 -7.33
CA GLY A 140 0.01 -17.90 -6.77
C GLY A 140 -1.07 -17.44 -5.78
N THR A 141 -1.02 -16.20 -5.27
CA THR A 141 -2.00 -15.66 -4.30
C THR A 141 -3.36 -15.38 -4.92
N HIS A 142 -3.42 -15.15 -6.24
CA HIS A 142 -4.68 -14.92 -6.94
C HIS A 142 -5.37 -16.25 -7.29
N PRO A 143 -6.70 -16.39 -7.12
CA PRO A 143 -7.42 -17.63 -7.36
C PRO A 143 -7.22 -18.24 -8.75
N THR A 144 -7.08 -17.40 -9.79
CA THR A 144 -6.86 -17.88 -11.17
C THR A 144 -5.55 -18.63 -11.33
N THR A 145 -4.44 -18.08 -10.81
CA THR A 145 -3.14 -18.76 -10.79
C THR A 145 -3.23 -20.03 -9.94
N SER A 146 -3.84 -19.95 -8.76
CA SER A 146 -4.02 -21.11 -7.87
C SER A 146 -4.74 -22.28 -8.55
N LEU A 147 -5.83 -22.00 -9.28
CA LEU A 147 -6.60 -23.03 -9.98
C LEU A 147 -5.81 -23.65 -11.14
N CYS A 148 -5.06 -22.85 -11.91
CA CYS A 148 -4.20 -23.36 -12.96
C CYS A 148 -3.10 -24.28 -12.42
N LEU A 149 -2.43 -23.88 -11.33
CA LEU A 149 -1.37 -24.67 -10.70
C LEU A 149 -1.90 -25.98 -10.11
N GLN A 150 -3.04 -25.94 -9.42
CA GLN A 150 -3.71 -27.15 -8.91
C GLN A 150 -4.09 -28.11 -10.04
N TRP A 151 -4.56 -27.58 -11.18
CA TRP A 151 -4.90 -28.40 -12.33
C TRP A 151 -3.65 -29.01 -12.98
N LEU A 152 -2.58 -28.22 -13.16
CA LEU A 152 -1.30 -28.67 -13.73
C LEU A 152 -0.65 -29.76 -12.89
N ASP A 153 -0.71 -29.66 -11.55
CA ASP A 153 -0.17 -30.66 -10.61
C ASP A 153 -0.72 -32.07 -10.85
N GLY A 154 -1.99 -32.16 -11.30
CA GLY A 154 -2.68 -33.42 -11.57
C GLY A 154 -2.46 -34.00 -12.98
N LEU A 155 -1.69 -33.33 -13.85
CA LEU A 155 -1.48 -33.76 -15.23
C LEU A 155 -0.16 -34.52 -15.40
N ASP A 156 -0.18 -35.61 -16.17
CA ASP A 156 1.05 -36.22 -16.68
C ASP A 156 1.48 -35.48 -17.96
N LEU A 157 2.54 -34.68 -17.85
CA LEU A 157 3.10 -33.88 -18.93
C LEU A 157 4.42 -34.43 -19.48
N ALA A 158 4.83 -35.65 -19.09
CA ALA A 158 6.08 -36.24 -19.55
C ALA A 158 6.14 -36.33 -21.09
N GLY A 159 7.19 -35.76 -21.69
CA GLY A 159 7.41 -35.77 -23.13
C GLY A 159 6.42 -34.92 -23.94
N LYS A 160 5.63 -34.04 -23.31
CA LYS A 160 4.70 -33.14 -23.99
C LYS A 160 5.32 -31.76 -24.21
N THR A 161 4.81 -31.05 -25.22
CA THR A 161 5.10 -29.64 -25.43
C THR A 161 4.02 -28.80 -24.76
N VAL A 162 4.41 -27.84 -23.95
CA VAL A 162 3.51 -26.93 -23.22
C VAL A 162 3.74 -25.50 -23.72
N ILE A 163 2.66 -24.73 -23.85
CA ILE A 163 2.71 -23.29 -24.13
C ILE A 163 2.00 -22.59 -22.98
N ASP A 164 2.73 -21.69 -22.31
CA ASP A 164 2.17 -20.76 -21.35
C ASP A 164 1.99 -19.39 -22.04
N PHE A 165 0.73 -19.04 -22.34
CA PHE A 165 0.40 -17.83 -23.07
C PHE A 165 -0.03 -16.74 -22.09
N GLY A 166 0.86 -15.75 -21.89
CA GLY A 166 0.69 -14.71 -20.87
C GLY A 166 1.36 -15.08 -19.55
N CYS A 167 2.61 -15.56 -19.61
CA CYS A 167 3.30 -16.19 -18.49
C CYS A 167 3.55 -15.31 -17.27
N GLY A 168 3.52 -13.98 -17.40
CA GLY A 168 3.69 -13.08 -16.25
C GLY A 168 5.00 -13.36 -15.50
N SER A 169 4.89 -13.79 -14.24
CA SER A 169 6.01 -14.24 -13.40
C SER A 169 6.73 -15.50 -13.92
N GLY A 170 6.08 -16.30 -14.76
CA GLY A 170 6.56 -17.59 -15.26
C GLY A 170 6.39 -18.75 -14.27
N ILE A 171 5.49 -18.60 -13.28
CA ILE A 171 5.14 -19.64 -12.30
C ILE A 171 4.52 -20.88 -12.96
#